data_AF-A0AAT9HQN6-F1
#
_entry.id   AF-A0AAT9HQN6-F1
#
_cell.length_a   1.000
_cell.length_b   1.000
_cell.length_c   1.000
_cell.angle_alpha   90.00
_cell.angle_beta   90.00
_cell.angle_gamma   90.00
#
_symmetry.space_group_name_H-M   'P 1'
#
loop_
_entity.id
_entity.type
_entity.pdbx_description
1 polymer ?
#
loop_
_entity_poly.entity_id
_entity_poly.type
_entity_poly.pdbx_seq_one_letter_code
_entity_poly.pdbx_strand_id
1 'polypeptide(L)'
;MSTVNPQPLWQPSRDQIAQARITAFQAWAAEHHGALAEGGYAALHRWSVDELDTFWKAVTEWFDVRFTTPYARVLGERSMPGAQWFPGATLNYAEHALRATASRADEAALLYVDETHDPRPVTWAELRRQVGSLAAELRSLGVRPGDRVSGYLPNIPQAVVALLATAAVGGVWTSCAPDFGARSVLDRFQQVEPVVLFTVDGYRYGGKEHDRSDVVAELRRELPTLRAVVHIPLLGGETPTGHWTGPTSPPRTPNPSSNRCPSTTRCGCSTPPAPRDFPRRSSSPRAAFSSNTSSNWDSTATSAPRTVSSGTPPPAG
;
A
#
# COMPACT_ATOMS: atom_id res chain seq x y z
N MET A 1 -34.58 27.68 -18.51
CA MET A 1 -33.55 26.84 -19.13
C MET A 1 -33.35 25.64 -18.23
N SER A 2 -33.91 24.49 -18.58
CA SER A 2 -33.84 23.27 -17.76
C SER A 2 -32.45 22.67 -17.93
N THR A 3 -31.58 22.84 -16.93
CA THR A 3 -30.30 22.13 -16.87
C THR A 3 -30.61 20.65 -16.67
N VAL A 4 -30.62 19.90 -17.77
CA VAL A 4 -30.73 18.44 -17.77
C VAL A 4 -29.65 17.92 -16.84
N ASN A 5 -30.05 17.37 -15.70
CA ASN A 5 -29.15 16.67 -14.81
C ASN A 5 -28.51 15.55 -15.63
N PRO A 6 -27.17 15.52 -15.80
CA PRO A 6 -26.54 14.55 -16.69
C PRO A 6 -26.85 13.15 -16.17
N GLN A 7 -27.43 12.29 -17.01
CA GLN A 7 -27.62 10.90 -16.63
C GLN A 7 -26.25 10.28 -16.29
N PRO A 8 -26.10 9.68 -15.10
CA PRO A 8 -24.83 9.09 -14.73
C PRO A 8 -24.54 7.87 -15.61
N LEU A 9 -23.29 7.72 -16.03
CA LEU A 9 -22.83 6.54 -16.78
C LEU A 9 -22.97 5.25 -15.95
N TRP A 10 -22.84 5.37 -14.64
CA TRP A 10 -22.95 4.27 -13.69
C TRP A 10 -23.33 4.80 -12.31
N GLN A 11 -24.09 4.00 -11.56
CA GLN A 11 -24.45 4.28 -10.17
C GLN A 11 -24.24 3.00 -9.35
N PRO A 12 -23.54 3.07 -8.20
CA PRO A 12 -23.41 1.92 -7.32
C PRO A 12 -24.76 1.45 -6.79
N SER A 13 -24.91 0.13 -6.63
CA SER A 13 -26.08 -0.44 -5.98
C SER A 13 -26.11 -0.09 -4.49
N ARG A 14 -27.29 -0.17 -3.86
CA ARG A 14 -27.44 0.07 -2.43
C ARG A 14 -26.57 -0.86 -1.58
N ASP A 15 -26.46 -2.12 -1.99
CA ASP A 15 -25.63 -3.11 -1.28
C ASP A 15 -24.14 -2.77 -1.38
N GLN A 16 -23.68 -2.30 -2.55
CA GLN A 16 -22.30 -1.83 -2.72
C GLN A 16 -22.00 -0.64 -1.82
N ILE A 17 -22.93 0.32 -1.71
CA ILE A 17 -22.79 1.46 -0.81
C ILE A 17 -22.75 0.99 0.65
N ALA A 18 -23.66 0.11 1.07
CA ALA A 18 -23.76 -0.37 2.44
C ALA A 18 -22.51 -1.17 2.89
N GLN A 19 -21.89 -1.92 1.98
CA GLN A 19 -20.72 -2.76 2.27
C GLN A 19 -19.37 -2.02 2.09
N ALA A 20 -19.38 -0.79 1.59
CA ALA A 20 -18.16 -0.03 1.39
C ALA A 20 -17.48 0.30 2.73
N ARG A 21 -16.16 0.14 2.80
CA ARG A 21 -15.38 0.46 4.02
C ARG A 21 -15.51 1.93 4.44
N ILE A 22 -15.71 2.83 3.48
CA ILE A 22 -15.93 4.25 3.76
C ILE A 22 -17.27 4.51 4.46
N THR A 23 -18.32 3.74 4.13
CA THR A 23 -19.62 3.78 4.82
C THR A 23 -19.48 3.27 6.26
N ALA A 24 -18.74 2.17 6.44
CA ALA A 24 -18.43 1.65 7.78
C ALA A 24 -17.61 2.67 8.61
N PHE A 25 -16.63 3.34 8.00
CA PHE A 25 -15.87 4.41 8.64
C PHE A 25 -16.76 5.60 9.03
N GLN A 26 -17.66 6.05 8.16
CA GLN A 26 -18.59 7.15 8.47
C GLN A 26 -19.47 6.82 9.69
N ALA A 27 -20.05 5.63 9.73
CA ALA A 27 -20.87 5.20 10.85
C ALA A 27 -20.05 5.13 12.16
N TRP A 28 -18.86 4.54 12.11
CA TRP A 28 -17.96 4.47 13.25
C TRP A 28 -17.50 5.87 13.73
N ALA A 29 -17.16 6.77 12.81
CA ALA A 29 -16.75 8.14 13.14
C ALA A 29 -17.91 8.97 13.69
N ALA A 30 -19.15 8.68 13.29
CA ALA A 30 -20.33 9.31 13.88
C ALA A 30 -20.53 8.91 15.34
N GLU A 31 -20.33 7.61 15.64
CA GLU A 31 -20.42 7.08 17.00
C GLU A 31 -19.29 7.56 17.93
N HIS A 32 -18.06 7.66 17.43
CA HIS A 32 -16.87 7.87 18.27
C HIS A 32 -16.29 9.29 18.21
N HIS A 33 -16.54 10.03 17.13
CA HIS A 33 -15.85 11.29 16.82
C HIS A 33 -16.78 12.43 16.39
N GLY A 34 -18.11 12.23 16.46
CA GLY A 34 -19.09 13.28 16.18
C GLY A 34 -19.29 13.60 14.70
N ALA A 35 -18.91 12.70 13.79
CA ALA A 35 -19.28 12.83 12.38
C ALA A 35 -20.79 12.69 12.16
N LEU A 36 -21.29 13.12 11.00
CA LEU A 36 -22.69 12.93 10.62
C LEU A 36 -22.91 11.51 10.09
N ALA A 37 -23.84 10.76 10.69
CA ALA A 37 -24.23 9.42 10.24
C ALA A 37 -24.98 9.46 8.89
N GLU A 38 -25.71 10.54 8.63
CA GLU A 38 -26.52 10.73 7.42
C GLU A 38 -25.86 11.68 6.41
N GLY A 39 -26.40 11.71 5.18
CA GLY A 39 -25.94 12.62 4.13
C GLY A 39 -24.75 12.11 3.30
N GLY A 40 -24.31 10.87 3.57
CA GLY A 40 -23.31 10.15 2.79
C GLY A 40 -21.98 10.90 2.63
N TYR A 41 -21.33 10.70 1.49
CA TYR A 41 -20.00 11.25 1.24
C TYR A 41 -19.94 12.79 1.34
N ALA A 42 -20.99 13.50 0.92
CA ALA A 42 -21.00 14.97 0.97
C ALA A 42 -20.94 15.49 2.42
N ALA A 43 -21.66 14.85 3.34
CA ALA A 43 -21.63 15.17 4.76
C ALA A 43 -20.29 14.77 5.39
N LEU A 44 -19.78 13.57 5.08
CA LEU A 44 -18.48 13.10 5.57
C LEU A 44 -17.33 14.01 5.12
N HIS A 45 -17.33 14.41 3.85
CA HIS A 45 -16.31 15.32 3.30
C HIS A 45 -16.37 16.68 4.00
N ARG A 46 -17.56 17.28 4.14
CA ARG A 46 -17.72 18.54 4.86
C ARG A 46 -17.15 18.45 6.27
N TRP A 47 -17.52 17.42 7.02
CA TRP A 47 -16.98 17.16 8.35
C TRP A 47 -15.45 16.98 8.34
N SER A 48 -14.89 16.26 7.36
CA SER A 48 -13.44 16.05 7.27
C SER A 48 -12.63 17.33 7.05
N VAL A 49 -13.25 18.37 6.48
CA VAL A 49 -12.64 19.67 6.23
C VAL A 49 -12.89 20.62 7.40
N ASP A 50 -14.13 20.69 7.87
CA ASP A 50 -14.52 21.60 8.96
C ASP A 50 -13.92 21.16 10.31
N GLU A 51 -13.85 19.85 10.56
CA GLU A 51 -13.32 19.22 11.78
C GLU A 51 -12.02 18.45 11.50
N LEU A 52 -11.08 19.10 10.80
CA LEU A 52 -9.86 18.48 10.26
C LEU A 52 -9.05 17.65 11.26
N ASP A 53 -8.79 18.18 12.46
CA ASP A 53 -8.00 17.50 13.50
C ASP A 53 -8.73 16.26 14.02
N THR A 54 -10.04 16.38 14.24
CA THR A 54 -10.89 15.28 14.68
C THR A 54 -10.93 14.19 13.62
N PHE A 55 -11.06 14.57 12.35
CA PHE A 55 -11.01 13.64 11.22
C PHE A 55 -9.69 12.87 11.15
N TRP A 56 -8.54 13.55 11.20
CA TRP A 56 -7.25 12.88 11.10
C TRP A 56 -6.93 12.03 12.34
N LYS A 57 -7.40 12.42 13.52
CA LYS A 57 -7.41 11.54 14.69
C LYS A 57 -8.22 10.27 14.43
N ALA A 58 -9.46 10.41 13.95
CA ALA A 58 -10.34 9.30 13.62
C ALA A 58 -9.71 8.35 12.59
N VAL A 59 -9.03 8.88 11.58
CA VAL A 59 -8.28 8.08 10.59
C VAL A 59 -7.17 7.26 11.27
N THR A 60 -6.37 7.89 12.16
CA THR A 60 -5.32 7.15 12.87
C THR A 60 -5.86 6.05 13.77
N GLU A 61 -6.99 6.27 14.43
CA GLU A 61 -7.63 5.26 15.29
C GLU A 61 -8.27 4.13 14.47
N TRP A 62 -8.98 4.45 13.38
CA TRP A 62 -9.61 3.47 12.50
C TRP A 62 -8.60 2.50 11.87
N PHE A 63 -7.46 3.02 11.41
CA PHE A 63 -6.38 2.20 10.84
C PHE A 63 -5.42 1.65 11.90
N ASP A 64 -5.68 1.90 13.19
CA ASP A 64 -4.81 1.50 14.30
C ASP A 64 -3.37 1.95 14.04
N VAL A 65 -3.14 3.21 13.65
CA VAL A 65 -1.79 3.77 13.51
C VAL A 65 -1.17 3.87 14.90
N ARG A 66 -0.15 3.04 15.14
CA ARG A 66 0.52 2.93 16.43
C ARG A 66 1.73 3.84 16.44
N PHE A 67 1.61 4.96 17.13
CA PHE A 67 2.73 5.82 17.41
C PHE A 67 3.55 5.26 18.57
N THR A 68 4.86 5.12 18.40
CA THR A 68 5.78 4.71 19.49
C THR A 68 5.87 5.82 20.54
N THR A 69 5.95 7.07 20.10
CA THR A 69 5.83 8.26 20.94
C THR A 69 4.52 8.94 20.57
N PRO A 70 3.65 9.30 21.53
CA PRO A 70 2.39 9.97 21.22
C PRO A 70 2.61 11.37 20.62
N TYR A 71 1.69 11.81 19.76
CA TYR A 71 1.67 13.19 19.27
C TYR A 71 1.17 14.15 20.36
N ALA A 72 1.65 15.39 20.35
CA ALA A 72 1.16 16.44 21.24
C ALA A 72 -0.21 17.00 20.80
N ARG A 73 -0.44 17.08 19.49
CA ARG A 73 -1.69 17.48 18.83
C ARG A 73 -1.70 16.94 17.40
N VAL A 74 -2.87 16.94 16.74
CA VAL A 74 -3.02 16.42 15.38
C VAL A 74 -2.40 17.37 14.35
N LEU A 75 -2.71 18.66 14.43
CA LEU A 75 -2.14 19.68 13.56
C LEU A 75 -1.56 20.82 14.40
N GLY A 76 -0.27 21.11 14.19
CA GLY A 76 0.44 22.25 14.76
C GLY A 76 0.22 23.49 13.93
N GLU A 77 1.29 23.97 13.29
CA GLU A 77 1.20 25.02 12.27
C GLU A 77 0.31 24.57 11.11
N ARG A 78 -0.62 25.42 10.68
CA ARG A 78 -1.58 25.13 9.61
C ARG A 78 -1.25 25.80 8.29
N SER A 79 -0.43 26.85 8.31
CA SER A 79 -0.08 27.59 7.11
C SER A 79 0.69 26.71 6.12
N MET A 80 0.54 27.03 4.84
CA MET A 80 1.16 26.29 3.74
C MET A 80 2.13 27.20 2.96
N PRO A 81 3.31 26.69 2.53
CA PRO A 81 3.88 25.37 2.86
C PRO A 81 4.39 25.32 4.32
N GLY A 82 4.56 24.12 4.87
CA GLY A 82 5.16 23.94 6.21
C GLY A 82 4.18 23.52 7.32
N ALA A 83 2.96 23.10 6.98
CA ALA A 83 2.02 22.54 7.94
C ALA A 83 2.64 21.37 8.74
N GLN A 84 2.41 21.34 10.05
CA GLN A 84 3.05 20.39 10.96
C GLN A 84 2.05 19.35 11.46
N TRP A 85 2.04 18.19 10.82
CA TRP A 85 1.20 17.07 11.19
C TRP A 85 1.81 16.23 12.31
N PHE A 86 1.00 15.92 13.33
CA PHE A 86 1.32 15.06 14.46
C PHE A 86 2.67 15.39 15.15
N PRO A 87 2.96 16.66 15.50
CA PRO A 87 4.22 17.04 16.12
C PRO A 87 4.48 16.26 17.41
N GLY A 88 5.70 15.76 17.56
CA GLY A 88 6.14 14.95 18.68
C GLY A 88 5.91 13.44 18.52
N ALA A 89 5.04 13.02 17.59
CA ALA A 89 4.87 11.59 17.37
C ALA A 89 6.06 10.95 16.65
N THR A 90 6.30 9.68 16.95
CA THR A 90 7.25 8.84 16.23
C THR A 90 6.57 7.56 15.77
N LEU A 91 6.88 7.10 14.56
CA LEU A 91 6.40 5.84 13.99
C LEU A 91 7.41 5.30 12.98
N ASN A 92 7.19 4.07 12.50
CA ASN A 92 7.91 3.52 11.37
C ASN A 92 6.95 2.99 10.30
N TYR A 93 7.14 3.42 9.04
CA TYR A 93 6.30 2.99 7.92
C TYR A 93 6.38 1.48 7.67
N ALA A 94 7.58 0.91 7.66
CA ALA A 94 7.79 -0.51 7.39
C ALA A 94 7.20 -1.39 8.49
N GLU A 95 7.25 -0.95 9.75
CA GLU A 95 6.58 -1.62 10.87
C GLU A 95 5.06 -1.71 10.65
N HIS A 96 4.42 -0.61 10.25
CA HIS A 96 2.99 -0.61 9.97
C HIS A 96 2.65 -1.45 8.74
N ALA A 97 3.43 -1.31 7.66
CA ALA A 97 3.25 -2.06 6.42
C ALA A 97 3.35 -3.59 6.63
N LEU A 98 4.25 -4.04 7.50
CA LEU A 98 4.50 -5.47 7.79
C LEU A 98 3.67 -6.03 8.95
N ARG A 99 2.68 -5.27 9.45
CA ARG A 99 1.84 -5.70 10.59
C ARG A 99 1.09 -7.00 10.32
N ALA A 100 0.65 -7.22 9.08
CA ALA A 100 -0.14 -8.39 8.70
C ALA A 100 0.61 -9.72 8.92
N THR A 101 1.95 -9.71 9.02
CA THR A 101 2.72 -10.91 9.37
C THR A 101 2.29 -11.54 10.70
N ALA A 102 1.74 -10.77 11.65
CA ALA A 102 1.29 -11.30 12.94
C ALA A 102 0.05 -12.22 12.84
N SER A 103 -0.79 -12.04 11.83
CA SER A 103 -2.06 -12.78 11.69
C SER A 103 -2.20 -13.54 10.37
N ARG A 104 -1.35 -13.25 9.38
CA ARG A 104 -1.41 -13.78 8.00
C ARG A 104 -0.04 -14.20 7.49
N ALA A 105 0.82 -14.73 8.37
CA ALA A 105 2.22 -15.04 8.11
C ALA A 105 2.45 -15.82 6.80
N ASP A 106 1.64 -16.86 6.56
CA ASP A 106 1.77 -17.77 5.41
C ASP A 106 0.99 -17.31 4.18
N GLU A 107 0.22 -16.22 4.28
CA GLU A 107 -0.51 -15.68 3.13
C GLU A 107 0.42 -14.82 2.25
N ALA A 108 0.11 -14.75 0.96
CA ALA A 108 0.86 -13.90 0.03
C ALA A 108 0.73 -12.42 0.40
N ALA A 109 1.88 -11.78 0.65
CA ALA A 109 2.00 -10.34 0.76
C ALA A 109 2.20 -9.71 -0.63
N LEU A 110 3.05 -10.35 -1.45
CA LEU A 110 3.31 -9.97 -2.83
C LEU A 110 2.96 -11.14 -3.76
N LEU A 111 2.36 -10.81 -4.90
CA LEU A 111 2.27 -11.68 -6.06
C LEU A 111 3.03 -10.99 -7.17
N TYR A 112 4.19 -11.53 -7.54
CA TYR A 112 5.01 -10.96 -8.59
C TYR A 112 4.93 -11.83 -9.84
N VAL A 113 4.93 -11.18 -10.99
CA VAL A 113 4.77 -11.82 -12.30
C VAL A 113 5.66 -11.09 -13.30
N ASP A 114 6.23 -11.83 -14.24
CA ASP A 114 7.01 -11.31 -15.36
C ASP A 114 6.37 -11.76 -16.69
N GLU A 115 7.06 -11.57 -17.81
CA GLU A 115 6.51 -11.89 -19.14
C GLU A 115 6.25 -13.39 -19.37
N THR A 116 6.69 -14.28 -18.47
CA THR A 116 6.29 -15.69 -18.49
C THR A 116 4.85 -15.92 -18.02
N HIS A 117 4.21 -14.90 -17.42
CA HIS A 117 2.84 -14.93 -16.90
C HIS A 117 2.60 -16.03 -15.84
N ASP A 118 3.63 -16.40 -15.09
CA ASP A 118 3.56 -17.32 -13.94
C ASP A 118 3.69 -16.54 -12.62
N PRO A 119 2.57 -16.22 -11.93
CA PRO A 119 2.60 -15.45 -10.69
C PRO A 119 3.20 -16.26 -9.55
N ARG A 120 4.17 -15.67 -8.86
CA ARG A 120 4.88 -16.28 -7.73
C ARG A 120 4.59 -15.51 -6.44
N PRO A 121 4.26 -16.21 -5.34
CA PRO A 121 3.97 -15.55 -4.08
C PRO A 121 5.24 -15.28 -3.27
N VAL A 122 5.24 -14.15 -2.55
CA VAL A 122 6.11 -13.91 -1.38
C VAL A 122 5.18 -13.76 -0.19
N THR A 123 5.32 -14.64 0.80
CA THR A 123 4.46 -14.61 2.00
C THR A 123 4.80 -13.42 2.90
N TRP A 124 3.90 -13.05 3.80
CA TRP A 124 4.16 -12.01 4.80
C TRP A 124 5.35 -12.34 5.72
N ALA A 125 5.53 -13.61 6.07
CA ALA A 125 6.68 -14.07 6.85
C ALA A 125 7.99 -13.91 6.09
N GLU A 126 8.01 -14.33 4.82
CA GLU A 126 9.19 -14.23 3.99
C GLU A 126 9.55 -12.77 3.68
N LEU A 127 8.56 -11.94 3.35
CA LEU A 127 8.77 -10.51 3.13
C LEU A 127 9.37 -9.84 4.37
N ARG A 128 8.81 -10.10 5.57
CA ARG A 128 9.33 -9.55 6.82
C ARG A 128 10.76 -10.02 7.10
N ARG A 129 11.07 -11.30 6.83
CA ARG A 129 12.41 -11.87 7.00
C ARG A 129 13.42 -11.19 6.06
N GLN A 130 13.10 -11.04 4.78
CA GLN A 130 13.97 -10.38 3.80
C GLN A 130 14.18 -8.90 4.16
N VAL A 131 13.13 -8.18 4.52
CA VAL A 131 13.21 -6.78 4.97
C VAL A 131 14.07 -6.64 6.22
N GLY A 132 13.87 -7.50 7.22
CA GLY A 132 14.66 -7.49 8.45
C GLY A 132 16.15 -7.77 8.20
N SER A 133 16.44 -8.76 7.34
CA SER A 133 17.81 -9.09 6.95
C SER A 133 18.48 -7.93 6.23
N LEU A 134 17.82 -7.35 5.22
CA LEU A 134 18.39 -6.25 4.45
C LEU A 134 18.53 -4.97 5.30
N ALA A 135 17.58 -4.70 6.20
CA ALA A 135 17.69 -3.58 7.12
C ALA A 135 18.86 -3.74 8.10
N ALA A 136 19.18 -4.96 8.53
CA ALA A 136 20.37 -5.21 9.35
C ALA A 136 21.66 -4.92 8.56
N GLU A 137 21.73 -5.32 7.28
CA GLU A 137 22.87 -5.02 6.42
C GLU A 137 22.99 -3.55 6.06
N LEU A 138 21.89 -2.83 5.81
CA LEU A 138 21.97 -1.39 5.61
C LEU A 138 22.56 -0.67 6.84
N ARG A 139 22.25 -1.15 8.06
CA ARG A 139 22.91 -0.65 9.28
C ARG A 139 24.38 -1.04 9.35
N SER A 140 24.76 -2.26 8.94
CA SER A 140 26.16 -2.72 8.90
C SER A 140 27.01 -1.89 7.93
N LEU A 141 26.42 -1.50 6.79
CA LEU A 141 26.97 -0.56 5.81
C LEU A 141 26.96 0.90 6.30
N GLY A 142 26.46 1.18 7.51
CA GLY A 142 26.48 2.49 8.12
C GLY A 142 25.44 3.48 7.57
N VAL A 143 24.30 3.00 7.04
CA VAL A 143 23.16 3.85 6.70
C VAL A 143 22.49 4.36 7.98
N ARG A 144 22.27 5.67 8.06
CA ARG A 144 21.64 6.35 9.20
C ARG A 144 20.29 6.96 8.81
N PRO A 145 19.42 7.27 9.79
CA PRO A 145 18.21 8.04 9.49
C PRO A 145 18.51 9.34 8.76
N GLY A 146 17.84 9.58 7.63
CA GLY A 146 18.08 10.73 6.74
C GLY A 146 19.08 10.50 5.59
N ASP A 147 19.83 9.39 5.60
CA ASP A 147 20.68 9.01 4.47
C ASP A 147 19.83 8.57 3.28
N ARG A 148 20.25 8.92 2.06
CA ARG A 148 19.52 8.54 0.84
C ARG A 148 20.01 7.19 0.34
N VAL A 149 19.06 6.30 0.08
CA VAL A 149 19.29 4.99 -0.54
C VAL A 149 18.57 5.01 -1.88
N SER A 150 19.34 4.81 -2.95
CA SER A 150 18.86 4.88 -4.33
C SER A 150 18.60 3.48 -4.91
N GLY A 151 17.61 3.39 -5.80
CA GLY A 151 17.28 2.17 -6.53
C GLY A 151 17.15 2.41 -8.03
N TYR A 152 17.93 1.69 -8.84
CA TYR A 152 17.76 1.56 -10.29
C TYR A 152 17.19 0.18 -10.59
N LEU A 153 15.89 0.03 -10.36
CA LEU A 153 15.21 -1.26 -10.26
C LEU A 153 13.91 -1.29 -11.07
N PRO A 154 13.59 -2.41 -11.76
CA PRO A 154 12.28 -2.61 -12.36
C PRO A 154 11.22 -2.93 -11.27
N ASN A 155 9.97 -3.16 -11.68
CA ASN A 155 8.91 -3.60 -10.78
C ASN A 155 9.07 -5.08 -10.39
N ILE A 156 9.91 -5.34 -9.39
CA ILE A 156 10.25 -6.67 -8.88
C ILE A 156 10.11 -6.71 -7.35
N PRO A 157 9.90 -7.88 -6.71
CA PRO A 157 9.72 -7.95 -5.26
C PRO A 157 10.92 -7.41 -4.47
N GLN A 158 12.13 -7.51 -5.01
CA GLN A 158 13.35 -6.95 -4.41
C GLN A 158 13.28 -5.42 -4.28
N ALA A 159 12.58 -4.71 -5.18
CA ALA A 159 12.40 -3.26 -5.06
C ALA A 159 11.52 -2.91 -3.85
N VAL A 160 10.48 -3.70 -3.59
CA VAL A 160 9.64 -3.55 -2.38
C VAL A 160 10.46 -3.84 -1.12
N VAL A 161 11.26 -4.90 -1.14
CA VAL A 161 12.15 -5.25 -0.01
C VAL A 161 13.15 -4.14 0.26
N ALA A 162 13.78 -3.57 -0.78
CA ALA A 162 14.75 -2.48 -0.65
C ALA A 162 14.11 -1.20 -0.09
N LEU A 163 12.92 -0.82 -0.57
CA LEU A 163 12.17 0.32 -0.05
C LEU A 163 11.81 0.12 1.42
N LEU A 164 11.22 -1.04 1.77
CA LEU A 164 10.80 -1.31 3.15
C LEU A 164 11.99 -1.41 4.11
N ALA A 165 13.11 -2.01 3.67
CA ALA A 165 14.35 -2.05 4.46
C ALA A 165 14.93 -0.65 4.67
N THR A 166 14.91 0.20 3.64
CA THR A 166 15.32 1.60 3.73
C THR A 166 14.46 2.37 4.73
N ALA A 167 13.13 2.24 4.64
CA ALA A 167 12.21 2.85 5.60
C ALA A 167 12.39 2.30 7.03
N ALA A 168 12.71 1.02 7.18
CA ALA A 168 12.95 0.38 8.49
C ALA A 168 14.21 0.92 9.20
N VAL A 169 15.19 1.43 8.46
CA VAL A 169 16.39 2.07 9.04
C VAL A 169 16.28 3.60 9.12
N GLY A 170 15.14 4.18 8.71
CA GLY A 170 14.94 5.63 8.63
C GLY A 170 15.66 6.30 7.46
N GLY A 171 16.17 5.50 6.51
CA GLY A 171 16.73 6.02 5.27
C GLY A 171 15.64 6.60 4.37
N VAL A 172 16.06 7.47 3.45
CA VAL A 172 15.19 8.13 2.47
C VAL A 172 15.34 7.40 1.13
N TRP A 173 14.27 6.71 0.72
CA TRP A 173 14.25 5.98 -0.54
C TRP A 173 14.08 6.93 -1.74
N THR A 174 14.87 6.70 -2.78
CA THR A 174 14.72 7.34 -4.10
C THR A 174 14.94 6.31 -5.19
N SER A 175 14.21 6.37 -6.31
CA SER A 175 14.33 5.34 -7.35
C SER A 175 14.07 5.84 -8.76
N CYS A 176 14.68 5.17 -9.72
CA CYS A 176 14.44 5.31 -11.16
C CYS A 176 14.26 3.91 -11.77
N ALA A 177 13.42 3.80 -12.80
CA ALA A 177 13.24 2.56 -13.54
C ALA A 177 14.39 2.33 -14.55
N PRO A 178 14.70 1.08 -14.91
CA PRO A 178 15.87 0.75 -15.72
C PRO A 178 15.72 1.03 -17.22
N ASP A 179 14.57 1.53 -17.65
CA ASP A 179 14.36 2.10 -18.98
C ASP A 179 14.95 3.52 -19.13
N PHE A 180 15.33 4.16 -18.01
CA PHE A 180 16.03 5.45 -18.04
C PHE A 180 17.50 5.26 -18.39
N GLY A 181 18.02 6.08 -19.29
CA GLY A 181 19.46 6.19 -19.55
C GLY A 181 20.21 6.87 -18.40
N ALA A 182 21.53 6.67 -18.36
CA ALA A 182 22.40 7.12 -17.26
C ALA A 182 22.21 8.60 -16.91
N ARG A 183 22.26 9.50 -17.89
CA ARG A 183 22.09 10.95 -17.69
C ARG A 183 20.81 11.31 -16.93
N SER A 184 19.68 10.73 -17.32
CA SER A 184 18.38 11.01 -16.68
C SER A 184 18.34 10.58 -15.22
N VAL A 185 19.06 9.51 -14.88
CA VAL A 185 19.20 9.00 -13.51
C VAL A 185 20.15 9.89 -12.71
N LEU A 186 21.29 10.27 -13.30
CA LEU A 186 22.29 11.14 -12.66
C LEU A 186 21.70 12.51 -12.31
N ASP A 187 20.94 13.11 -13.23
CA ASP A 187 20.26 14.40 -13.00
C ASP A 187 19.36 14.36 -11.74
N ARG A 188 18.87 13.19 -11.33
CA ARG A 188 18.04 13.01 -10.12
C ARG A 188 18.88 12.64 -8.90
N PHE A 189 19.76 11.65 -9.04
CA PHE A 189 20.49 11.08 -7.91
C PHE A 189 21.62 11.99 -7.42
N GLN A 190 22.26 12.77 -8.29
CA GLN A 190 23.30 13.72 -7.87
C GLN A 190 22.74 14.83 -6.97
N GLN A 191 21.48 15.25 -7.16
CA GLN A 191 20.85 16.28 -6.31
C GLN A 191 20.63 15.80 -4.86
N VAL A 192 20.56 14.49 -4.64
CA VAL A 192 20.21 13.91 -3.34
C VAL A 192 21.35 13.08 -2.76
N GLU A 193 22.50 12.99 -3.43
CA GLU A 193 23.73 12.38 -2.90
C GLU A 193 23.51 11.05 -2.14
N PRO A 194 23.08 9.97 -2.81
CA PRO A 194 22.83 8.70 -2.16
C PRO A 194 24.11 8.05 -1.68
N VAL A 195 24.00 7.28 -0.59
CA VAL A 195 25.12 6.50 -0.02
C VAL A 195 25.08 5.02 -0.41
N VAL A 196 23.93 4.53 -0.87
CA VAL A 196 23.73 3.15 -1.35
C VAL A 196 22.96 3.17 -2.67
N LEU A 197 23.34 2.29 -3.60
CA LEU A 197 22.61 2.04 -4.85
C LEU A 197 22.22 0.57 -4.95
N PHE A 198 20.92 0.28 -5.03
CA PHE A 198 20.41 -1.01 -5.48
C PHE A 198 20.23 -1.00 -6.99
N THR A 199 20.71 -2.02 -7.70
CA THR A 199 20.65 -2.06 -9.16
C THR A 199 20.59 -3.46 -9.73
N VAL A 200 19.94 -3.61 -10.89
CA VAL A 200 19.95 -4.85 -11.69
C VAL A 200 21.09 -4.88 -12.71
N ASP A 201 21.38 -6.04 -13.30
CA ASP A 201 22.17 -6.22 -14.54
C ASP A 201 21.39 -5.78 -15.78
N GLY A 202 20.08 -5.94 -15.79
CA GLY A 202 19.20 -5.58 -16.88
C GLY A 202 17.77 -6.04 -16.62
N TYR A 203 16.93 -6.08 -17.65
CA TYR A 203 15.54 -6.53 -17.53
C TYR A 203 15.01 -7.11 -18.85
N ARG A 204 13.88 -7.82 -18.78
CA ARG A 204 13.16 -8.34 -19.95
C ARG A 204 11.91 -7.49 -20.21
N TYR A 205 11.72 -7.07 -21.46
CA TYR A 205 10.53 -6.34 -21.90
C TYR A 205 10.29 -6.52 -23.39
N GLY A 206 9.04 -6.81 -23.77
CA GLY A 206 8.64 -7.11 -25.14
C GLY A 206 9.30 -8.37 -25.69
N GLY A 207 9.55 -9.37 -24.84
CA GLY A 207 10.26 -10.60 -25.19
C GLY A 207 11.75 -10.41 -25.52
N LYS A 208 12.32 -9.24 -25.19
CA LYS A 208 13.73 -8.90 -25.43
C LYS A 208 14.46 -8.65 -24.13
N GLU A 209 15.74 -9.01 -24.10
CA GLU A 209 16.65 -8.67 -23.02
C GLU A 209 17.24 -7.27 -23.23
N HIS A 210 17.27 -6.49 -22.16
CA HIS A 210 17.80 -5.14 -22.12
C HIS A 210 18.91 -5.09 -21.08
N ASP A 211 20.15 -5.27 -21.53
CA ASP A 211 21.33 -5.15 -20.69
C ASP A 211 21.52 -3.69 -20.24
N ARG A 212 21.84 -3.49 -18.96
CA ARG A 212 22.09 -2.19 -18.32
C ARG A 212 23.43 -2.15 -17.60
N SER A 213 24.30 -3.13 -17.80
CA SER A 213 25.61 -3.21 -17.16
C SER A 213 26.45 -1.95 -17.39
N ASP A 214 26.48 -1.42 -18.63
CA ASP A 214 27.21 -0.19 -18.96
C ASP A 214 26.62 1.05 -18.26
N VAL A 215 25.29 1.15 -18.24
CA VAL A 215 24.59 2.24 -17.53
C VAL A 215 24.93 2.18 -16.05
N VAL A 216 24.89 1.00 -15.44
CA VAL A 216 25.22 0.80 -14.02
C VAL A 216 26.68 1.15 -13.74
N ALA A 217 27.61 0.78 -14.62
CA ALA A 217 29.02 1.16 -14.49
C ALA A 217 29.19 2.69 -14.53
N GLU A 218 28.48 3.38 -15.42
CA GLU A 218 28.47 4.84 -15.49
C GLU A 218 27.89 5.47 -14.22
N LEU A 219 26.75 4.98 -13.72
CA LEU A 219 26.14 5.46 -12.48
C LEU A 219 27.08 5.34 -11.29
N ARG A 220 27.79 4.21 -11.16
CA ARG A 220 28.77 4.01 -10.08
C ARG A 220 29.93 5.00 -10.15
N ARG A 221 30.38 5.33 -11.36
CA ARG A 221 31.48 6.25 -11.60
C ARG A 221 31.09 7.71 -11.31
N GLU A 222 29.85 8.08 -11.63
CA GLU A 222 29.33 9.46 -11.57
C GLU A 222 28.57 9.79 -10.27
N LEU A 223 28.44 8.81 -9.35
CA LEU A 223 27.87 8.98 -8.01
C LEU A 223 28.96 8.74 -6.94
N PRO A 224 29.89 9.68 -6.73
CA PRO A 224 31.05 9.49 -5.85
C PRO A 224 30.68 9.36 -4.37
N THR A 225 29.45 9.71 -3.97
CA THR A 225 28.94 9.58 -2.60
C THR A 225 28.54 8.16 -2.22
N LEU A 226 28.45 7.25 -3.21
CA LEU A 226 28.11 5.86 -2.97
C LEU A 226 29.21 5.17 -2.15
N ARG A 227 28.79 4.57 -1.03
CA ARG A 227 29.63 3.75 -0.16
C ARG A 227 29.43 2.26 -0.41
N ALA A 228 28.26 1.89 -0.93
CA ALA A 228 27.94 0.52 -1.31
C ALA A 228 27.01 0.48 -2.53
N VAL A 229 27.13 -0.60 -3.28
CA VAL A 229 26.23 -0.95 -4.37
C VAL A 229 25.70 -2.35 -4.06
N VAL A 230 24.42 -2.62 -4.31
CA VAL A 230 23.81 -3.93 -4.14
C VAL A 230 23.29 -4.39 -5.49
N HIS A 231 23.88 -5.46 -5.99
CA HIS A 231 23.58 -6.01 -7.31
C HIS A 231 22.48 -7.08 -7.24
N ILE A 232 21.53 -7.03 -8.16
CA ILE A 232 20.45 -8.00 -8.32
C ILE A 232 20.56 -8.62 -9.73
N PRO A 233 20.96 -9.90 -9.85
CA PRO A 233 21.17 -10.56 -11.14
C PRO A 233 19.82 -11.00 -11.74
N LEU A 234 19.10 -10.09 -12.39
CA LEU A 234 17.78 -10.34 -12.98
C LEU A 234 17.89 -11.06 -14.35
N LEU A 235 18.93 -10.75 -15.13
CA LEU A 235 19.28 -11.49 -16.35
C LEU A 235 20.20 -12.68 -16.05
N GLY A 236 20.84 -12.70 -14.89
CA GLY A 236 21.74 -13.77 -14.45
C GLY A 236 23.22 -13.46 -14.73
N GLY A 237 23.55 -12.18 -14.92
CA GLY A 237 24.93 -11.72 -15.11
C GLY A 237 25.79 -11.94 -13.86
N GLU A 238 27.11 -11.95 -14.07
CA GLU A 238 28.06 -11.98 -12.95
C GLU A 238 27.98 -10.67 -12.15
N THR A 239 28.25 -10.77 -10.83
CA THR A 239 28.38 -9.56 -10.02
C THR A 239 29.58 -8.76 -10.53
N PRO A 240 29.41 -7.48 -10.94
CA PRO A 240 30.52 -6.69 -11.48
C PRO A 240 31.69 -6.63 -10.49
N THR A 241 32.95 -6.52 -10.92
CA THR A 241 34.10 -6.51 -9.97
C THR A 241 34.30 -5.13 -9.29
N GLY A 242 34.91 -5.13 -8.08
CA GLY A 242 35.27 -3.94 -7.28
C GLY A 242 34.52 -3.81 -5.94
N HIS A 243 35.23 -3.73 -4.80
CA HIS A 243 34.75 -3.77 -3.39
C HIS A 243 33.22 -3.75 -3.18
N TRP A 244 32.64 -4.95 -3.12
CA TRP A 244 31.29 -5.22 -2.64
C TRP A 244 31.38 -5.79 -1.23
N THR A 245 30.79 -5.15 -0.22
CA THR A 245 30.55 -5.78 1.09
C THR A 245 29.10 -6.30 1.10
N GLY A 246 28.94 -7.63 1.02
CA GLY A 246 27.71 -8.39 0.70
C GLY A 246 26.62 -8.50 1.80
N PRO A 247 25.73 -9.53 1.84
CA PRO A 247 25.60 -10.72 0.98
C PRO A 247 24.29 -10.81 0.16
N THR A 248 24.36 -11.44 -1.01
CA THR A 248 23.21 -12.04 -1.72
C THR A 248 22.94 -13.44 -1.15
N SER A 249 21.81 -13.64 -0.49
CA SER A 249 21.31 -14.99 -0.24
C SER A 249 20.58 -15.49 -1.48
N PRO A 250 21.00 -16.61 -2.11
CA PRO A 250 20.18 -17.25 -3.13
C PRO A 250 18.91 -17.86 -2.48
N PRO A 251 17.80 -18.03 -3.24
CA PRO A 251 16.64 -18.76 -2.75
C PRO A 251 17.05 -20.21 -2.46
N ARG A 252 17.00 -20.61 -1.19
CA ARG A 252 17.14 -22.01 -0.80
C ARG A 252 15.95 -22.79 -1.36
N THR A 253 16.21 -23.73 -2.26
CA THR A 253 15.25 -24.78 -2.59
C THR A 253 14.98 -25.63 -1.34
N PRO A 254 13.74 -26.07 -1.08
CA PRO A 254 13.46 -26.94 0.06
C PRO A 254 14.03 -28.33 -0.22
N ASN A 255 14.95 -28.81 0.63
CA ASN A 255 15.40 -30.20 0.61
C ASN A 255 14.34 -31.10 1.30
N PRO A 256 13.77 -32.13 0.62
CA PRO A 256 12.70 -32.96 1.16
C PRO A 256 13.18 -34.06 2.13
N SER A 257 14.21 -33.80 2.95
CA SER A 257 14.79 -34.82 3.83
C SER A 257 15.20 -34.29 5.21
N SER A 258 14.23 -33.85 6.02
CA SER A 258 14.44 -33.76 7.48
C SER A 258 13.15 -33.91 8.29
N ASN A 259 12.31 -34.89 7.94
CA ASN A 259 11.32 -35.43 8.89
C ASN A 259 11.94 -36.60 9.65
N ARG A 260 12.62 -36.28 10.76
CA ARG A 260 12.81 -37.23 11.86
C ARG A 260 12.96 -36.43 13.16
N CYS A 261 11.84 -36.31 13.87
CA CYS A 261 11.76 -35.75 15.21
C CYS A 261 11.77 -36.95 16.20
N PRO A 262 12.68 -37.01 17.19
CA PRO A 262 12.49 -37.90 18.33
C PRO A 262 11.66 -37.20 19.41
N SER A 263 10.85 -38.03 20.05
CA SER A 263 9.79 -37.73 21.01
C SER A 263 10.23 -37.13 22.34
N THR A 264 9.26 -36.41 22.94
CA THR A 264 8.96 -36.24 24.38
C THR A 264 9.99 -35.58 25.30
N THR A 265 9.66 -34.38 25.81
CA THR A 265 9.65 -34.06 27.26
C THR A 265 8.79 -32.80 27.49
N ARG A 266 7.90 -32.86 28.48
CA ARG A 266 7.05 -31.75 28.97
C ARG A 266 7.91 -30.67 29.63
N CYS A 267 7.61 -29.40 29.36
CA CYS A 267 7.81 -28.31 30.31
C CYS A 267 6.66 -27.31 30.13
N GLY A 268 5.91 -27.08 31.23
CA GLY A 268 4.85 -26.09 31.27
C GLY A 268 5.42 -24.69 31.43
N CYS A 269 4.84 -23.73 30.72
CA CYS A 269 4.88 -22.32 31.06
C CYS A 269 3.58 -21.65 30.58
N SER A 270 3.06 -20.84 31.49
CA SER A 270 1.86 -20.00 31.51
C SER A 270 1.55 -19.21 30.25
N THR A 271 0.24 -19.16 29.93
CA THR A 271 -0.42 -18.47 28.83
C THR A 271 -0.42 -16.93 29.01
N PRO A 272 -0.08 -16.12 27.99
CA PRO A 272 -0.40 -14.70 27.94
C PRO A 272 -1.84 -14.45 27.44
N PRO A 273 -2.47 -13.31 27.76
CA PRO A 273 -3.88 -13.05 27.44
C PRO A 273 -4.11 -12.86 25.93
N ALA A 274 -5.28 -13.32 25.47
CA ALA A 274 -5.70 -13.34 24.08
C ALA A 274 -5.89 -11.92 23.48
N PRO A 275 -5.62 -11.75 22.17
CA PRO A 275 -5.96 -10.53 21.45
C PRO A 275 -7.48 -10.38 21.29
N ARG A 276 -7.97 -9.14 21.35
CA ARG A 276 -9.39 -8.80 21.16
C ARG A 276 -9.82 -9.10 19.71
N ASP A 277 -10.78 -10.00 19.57
CA ASP A 277 -11.41 -10.36 18.29
C ASP A 277 -12.27 -9.21 17.75
N PHE A 278 -12.01 -8.80 16.51
CA PHE A 278 -13.01 -8.13 15.67
C PHE A 278 -13.93 -9.19 15.05
N PRO A 279 -15.25 -8.93 14.91
CA PRO A 279 -16.20 -9.95 14.51
C PRO A 279 -15.98 -10.40 13.05
N ARG A 280 -15.38 -11.58 12.86
CA ARG A 280 -15.52 -12.37 11.64
C ARG A 280 -16.91 -12.98 11.64
N ARG A 281 -17.80 -12.54 10.74
CA ARG A 281 -19.03 -13.28 10.47
C ARG A 281 -18.73 -14.44 9.51
N SER A 282 -19.12 -15.62 9.98
CA SER A 282 -19.13 -16.91 9.33
C SER A 282 -19.95 -16.92 8.05
N SER A 283 -19.42 -17.62 7.05
CA SER A 283 -20.09 -18.10 5.84
C SER A 283 -21.42 -18.82 6.16
N SER A 284 -22.48 -18.46 5.44
CA SER A 284 -23.75 -19.20 5.41
C SER A 284 -23.64 -20.42 4.46
N PRO A 285 -24.46 -21.48 4.63
CA PRO A 285 -24.34 -22.72 3.88
C PRO A 285 -25.01 -22.68 2.49
N ARG A 286 -24.56 -23.60 1.64
CA ARG A 286 -25.15 -24.01 0.36
C ARG A 286 -26.68 -24.11 0.39
N ALA A 287 -27.33 -23.55 -0.63
CA ALA A 287 -28.59 -24.05 -1.15
C ALA A 287 -28.53 -24.09 -2.68
N ALA A 288 -28.73 -25.29 -3.24
CA ALA A 288 -29.03 -25.53 -4.64
C ALA A 288 -30.55 -25.43 -4.86
N PHE A 289 -30.97 -25.11 -6.10
CA PHE A 289 -32.24 -25.39 -6.82
C PHE A 289 -32.45 -24.22 -7.82
N SER A 290 -32.15 -24.40 -9.11
CA SER A 290 -32.99 -24.95 -10.20
C SER A 290 -34.05 -23.99 -10.75
N SER A 291 -34.00 -23.85 -12.08
CA SER A 291 -34.93 -23.21 -13.03
C SER A 291 -36.43 -23.34 -12.73
N ASN A 292 -37.25 -22.34 -13.08
CA ASN A 292 -37.93 -22.21 -14.39
C ASN A 292 -38.99 -21.07 -14.41
N THR A 293 -39.28 -20.57 -15.61
CA THR A 293 -40.55 -19.98 -16.12
C THR A 293 -41.14 -18.67 -15.56
N SER A 294 -41.02 -17.62 -16.40
CA SER A 294 -42.10 -16.82 -17.02
C SER A 294 -43.44 -16.61 -16.29
N SER A 295 -43.86 -15.35 -16.13
CA SER A 295 -45.15 -14.85 -16.67
C SER A 295 -45.33 -13.33 -16.49
N ASN A 296 -45.74 -12.70 -17.60
CA ASN A 296 -46.41 -11.41 -17.78
C ASN A 296 -47.29 -10.96 -16.61
N TRP A 297 -47.38 -9.65 -16.36
CA TRP A 297 -48.66 -8.95 -16.22
C TRP A 297 -48.55 -7.52 -16.75
N ASP A 298 -49.45 -7.24 -17.69
CA ASP A 298 -49.71 -5.99 -18.37
C ASP A 298 -50.68 -5.12 -17.56
N SER A 299 -50.41 -3.82 -17.54
CA SER A 299 -51.32 -2.66 -17.68
C SER A 299 -52.80 -2.73 -17.21
N THR A 300 -53.21 -1.74 -16.41
CA THR A 300 -54.43 -0.89 -16.57
C THR A 300 -54.53 0.07 -15.36
N ALA A 301 -54.34 1.39 -15.51
CA ALA A 301 -55.28 2.41 -15.99
C ALA A 301 -56.46 2.70 -15.05
N THR A 302 -56.47 3.88 -14.42
CA THR A 302 -57.72 4.62 -14.17
C THR A 302 -57.43 6.13 -14.17
N SER A 303 -57.98 6.79 -15.17
CA SER A 303 -58.04 8.24 -15.38
C SER A 303 -59.42 8.77 -14.99
N ALA A 304 -59.49 9.93 -14.34
CA ALA A 304 -60.57 10.93 -14.55
C ALA A 304 -60.30 12.23 -13.76
N PRO A 305 -60.86 13.38 -14.20
CA PRO A 305 -60.14 14.66 -14.29
C PRO A 305 -60.77 15.79 -13.45
N ARG A 306 -60.10 16.94 -13.34
CA ARG A 306 -60.74 18.24 -13.06
C ARG A 306 -59.94 19.42 -13.65
N THR A 307 -60.48 19.92 -14.76
CA THR A 307 -60.67 21.32 -15.20
C THR A 307 -59.70 22.42 -14.76
N VAL A 308 -59.23 23.10 -15.80
CA VAL A 308 -58.48 24.36 -15.93
C VAL A 308 -59.24 25.58 -15.37
N SER A 309 -58.51 26.53 -14.78
CA SER A 309 -58.83 27.96 -14.93
C SER A 309 -57.55 28.77 -15.05
N SER A 310 -57.56 29.63 -16.06
CA SER A 310 -56.52 30.49 -16.62
C SER A 310 -56.34 31.81 -15.88
N GLY A 311 -55.10 32.32 -15.83
CA GLY A 311 -54.82 33.70 -15.44
C GLY A 311 -53.43 34.14 -15.90
N THR A 312 -53.38 34.92 -16.99
CA THR A 312 -52.19 35.53 -17.62
C THR A 312 -51.91 36.93 -16.99
N PRO A 313 -50.66 37.45 -16.95
CA PRO A 313 -50.25 38.61 -16.13
C PRO A 313 -50.25 39.94 -16.91
N PRO A 314 -50.02 41.10 -16.25
CA PRO A 314 -48.85 41.96 -16.61
C PRO A 314 -48.40 42.94 -15.47
N PRO A 315 -47.52 43.95 -15.71
CA PRO A 315 -46.25 43.98 -16.45
C PRO A 315 -45.07 44.52 -15.60
N ALA A 316 -43.90 44.52 -16.23
CA ALA A 316 -42.62 45.05 -15.75
C ALA A 316 -42.63 46.56 -15.43
N GLY A 317 -41.81 46.91 -14.45
CA GLY A 317 -41.19 48.21 -14.20
C GLY A 317 -39.77 47.99 -13.73
#